data_AF-A0A645FMX5-F1
#
_entry.id   AF-A0A645FMX5-F1
#
_cell.length_a   1.000
_cell.length_b   1.000
_cell.length_c   1.000
_cell.angle_alpha   90.00
_cell.angle_beta   90.00
_cell.angle_gamma   90.00
#
_symmetry.space_group_name_H-M   'P 1'
#
loop_
_entity.id
_entity.type
_entity.pdbx_description
1 polymer ?
#
loop_
_entity_poly.entity_id
_entity_poly.type
_entity_poly.pdbx_seq_one_letter_code
_entity_poly.pdbx_strand_id
1 'polypeptide(L)' 'MPIPVGYDNYLRAAFGDYMQRPSLENQKTIHDSIYIDPDHSYKNYQGKYYLTKGASNR' A
#
# COMPACT_ATOMS: atom_id res chain seq x y z
N MET A 1 6.68 19.47 7.71
CA MET A 1 5.55 18.65 8.20
C MET A 1 6.02 17.96 9.46
N PRO A 2 5.38 18.15 10.63
CA PRO A 2 5.80 17.48 11.86
C PRO A 2 5.48 15.98 11.78
N ILE A 3 6.41 15.14 12.21
CA ILE A 3 6.18 13.70 12.33
C ILE A 3 5.34 13.44 13.58
N PRO A 4 4.35 12.53 13.53
CA PRO A 4 3.57 12.19 14.71
C PRO A 4 4.44 11.75 15.89
N VAL A 5 4.11 12.24 17.09
CA VAL A 5 4.79 11.81 18.32
C VAL A 5 4.59 10.31 18.50
N GLY A 6 5.67 9.57 18.75
CA GLY A 6 5.63 8.12 18.98
C GLY A 6 5.60 7.26 17.70
N TYR A 7 5.77 7.86 16.52
CA TYR A 7 5.77 7.10 15.25
C TYR A 7 6.77 5.93 15.27
N ASP A 8 7.99 6.14 15.78
CA ASP A 8 9.05 5.13 15.79
C ASP A 8 8.65 3.91 16.63
N ASN A 9 8.04 4.15 17.81
CA ASN A 9 7.56 3.07 18.68
C ASN A 9 6.47 2.25 17.98
N TYR A 10 5.51 2.90 17.33
CA TYR A 10 4.45 2.23 16.60
C TYR A 10 5.00 1.41 15.44
N LEU A 11 5.88 1.99 14.61
CA LEU A 11 6.43 1.32 13.44
C LEU A 11 7.30 0.13 13.83
N ARG A 12 8.10 0.24 14.90
CA ARG A 12 8.88 -0.89 15.42
C ARG A 12 8.00 -2.02 15.97
N ALA A 13 6.95 -1.68 16.70
CA ALA A 13 6.04 -2.67 17.26
C ALA A 13 5.24 -3.41 16.17
N ALA A 14 4.78 -2.69 15.14
CA ALA A 14 3.95 -3.25 14.09
C ALA A 14 4.75 -3.96 12.97
N PHE A 15 5.93 -3.44 12.63
CA PHE A 15 6.68 -3.86 11.43
C PHE A 15 8.12 -4.33 11.71
N GLY A 16 8.57 -4.33 12.97
CA GLY A 16 9.94 -4.71 13.34
C GLY A 16 10.96 -3.64 12.93
N ASP A 17 12.09 -4.04 12.34
CA ASP A 17 13.06 -3.08 11.81
C ASP A 17 12.60 -2.49 10.47
N TYR A 18 11.60 -1.60 10.54
CA TYR A 18 10.93 -0.99 9.39
C TYR A 18 11.86 -0.12 8.50
N MET A 19 13.07 0.17 8.96
CA MET A 19 14.08 0.93 8.20
C MET A 19 14.95 0.03 7.32
N GLN A 20 14.83 -1.29 7.45
CA GLN A 20 15.51 -2.25 6.60
C GLN A 20 14.54 -2.88 5.60
N ARG A 21 15.02 -3.13 4.39
CA ARG A 21 14.22 -3.85 3.39
C ARG A 21 14.03 -5.30 3.88
N PRO A 22 12.80 -5.84 3.86
CA PRO A 22 12.58 -7.24 4.20
C PRO A 22 13.32 -8.17 3.22
N SER A 23 13.56 -9.43 3.61
CA SER A 23 14.12 -10.45 2.71
C SER A 23 13.25 -10.61 1.46
N LEU A 24 13.84 -11.06 0.34
CA LEU A 24 13.13 -11.17 -0.95
C LEU A 24 11.86 -12.03 -0.86
N GLU A 25 11.90 -13.13 -0.10
CA GLU A 25 10.77 -14.01 0.21
C GLU A 25 9.61 -13.32 0.96
N ASN A 26 9.92 -12.23 1.68
CA ASN A 26 8.99 -11.47 2.50
C ASN A 26 8.60 -10.14 1.84
N GLN A 27 9.16 -9.80 0.66
CA GLN A 27 8.74 -8.67 -0.18
C GLN A 27 7.48 -9.00 -0.97
N LYS A 28 6.43 -9.42 -0.26
CA LYS A 28 5.10 -9.77 -0.79
C LYS A 28 4.05 -8.84 -0.19
N THR A 29 2.97 -8.60 -0.91
CA THR A 29 1.89 -7.73 -0.43
C THR A 29 1.18 -8.35 0.77
N ILE A 30 1.09 -7.61 1.87
CA ILE A 30 0.40 -8.05 3.09
C ILE A 30 -1.13 -7.88 2.97
N HIS A 31 -1.56 -6.98 2.09
CA HIS A 31 -2.97 -6.75 1.78
C HIS A 31 -3.35 -7.40 0.45
N ASP A 32 -4.61 -7.83 0.37
CA ASP A 32 -5.21 -8.25 -0.88
C ASP A 32 -5.19 -7.09 -1.87
N SER A 33 -4.68 -7.36 -3.06
CA SER A 33 -4.54 -6.38 -4.13
C SER A 33 -5.32 -6.85 -5.35
N ILE A 34 -6.10 -5.95 -5.93
CA ILE A 34 -6.88 -6.25 -7.15
C ILE A 34 -5.96 -6.23 -8.37
N TYR A 35 -5.01 -5.29 -8.42
CA TYR A 35 -4.03 -5.16 -9.50
C TYR A 35 -2.82 -4.35 -9.01
N ILE A 36 -1.61 -4.79 -9.37
CA ILE A 36 -0.35 -4.13 -9.00
C ILE A 36 0.44 -3.88 -10.27
N ASP A 37 0.76 -2.61 -10.51
CA ASP A 37 1.61 -2.17 -11.62
C ASP A 37 2.43 -0.96 -11.15
N PRO A 38 3.75 -1.12 -10.93
CA PRO A 38 4.63 -0.04 -10.53
C PRO A 38 5.12 0.81 -11.72
N ASP A 39 4.91 0.38 -12.96
CA ASP A 39 5.50 0.98 -14.16
C ASP A 39 4.57 2.00 -14.84
N HIS A 40 3.26 1.89 -14.60
CA HIS A 40 2.27 2.78 -15.19
C HIS A 40 1.45 3.56 -14.16
N SER A 41 1.01 4.76 -14.54
CA SER A 41 0.14 5.59 -13.70
C SER A 41 -1.19 4.89 -13.43
N TYR A 42 -1.64 4.93 -12.16
CA TYR A 42 -2.94 4.39 -11.74
C TYR A 42 -4.12 4.94 -12.57
N LYS A 43 -3.98 6.13 -13.16
CA LYS A 43 -4.99 6.76 -14.03
C LYS A 43 -5.35 5.91 -15.24
N ASN A 44 -4.42 5.10 -15.74
CA ASN A 44 -4.64 4.20 -16.88
C ASN A 44 -5.69 3.11 -16.59
N TYR A 45 -6.01 2.91 -15.31
CA TYR A 45 -6.91 1.85 -14.82
C TYR A 45 -8.27 2.36 -14.35
N GLN A 46 -8.56 3.67 -14.51
CA GLN A 46 -9.85 4.25 -14.17
C GLN A 46 -10.96 3.57 -14.95
N GLY A 47 -12.04 3.19 -14.27
CA GLY A 47 -13.16 2.46 -14.87
C GLY A 47 -12.92 0.97 -15.10
N LYS A 48 -11.69 0.46 -14.89
CA LYS A 48 -11.35 -0.97 -14.95
C LYS A 48 -11.24 -1.59 -13.54
N TYR A 49 -10.35 -1.06 -12.70
CA TYR A 49 -10.10 -1.60 -11.35
C TYR A 49 -10.62 -0.71 -10.22
N TYR A 50 -10.83 0.58 -10.48
CA TYR A 50 -11.41 1.53 -9.54
C TYR A 50 -12.33 2.50 -10.27
N LEU A 51 -13.29 3.10 -9.56
CA LEU A 51 -14.36 3.92 -10.15
C LEU A 51 -15.10 3.20 -11.29
N THR A 52 -15.42 1.92 -11.08
CA THR A 52 -16.18 1.10 -12.03
C THR A 52 -17.67 1.43 -11.95
N LYS A 53 -18.44 1.12 -13.01
CA LYS A 53 -19.88 1.47 -13.14
C LYS A 53 -20.78 0.96 -12.00
N GLY A 54 -20.31 0.06 -11.14
CA GLY A 54 -21.04 -0.43 -9.95
C GLY A 54 -20.62 0.21 -8.62
N ALA A 55 -19.55 1.00 -8.58
CA ALA A 55 -19.02 1.61 -7.36
C ALA A 55 -19.71 2.94 -7.01
N SER A 56 -20.40 3.57 -7.96
CA SER A 56 -21.07 4.87 -7.80
C SER A 56 -22.45 4.81 -7.13
N ASN A 57 -22.94 3.62 -6.77
CA ASN A 57 -24.23 3.42 -6.10
C ASN A 57 -24.09 3.04 -4.61
N ARG A 58 -23.01 3.48 -3.94
CA ARG A 58 -22.83 3.32 -2.49
C ARG A 58 -22.78 4.66 -1.78
#